data_AF-A0A2N0KX29-F1
#
_entry.id   AF-A0A2N0KX29-F1
#
_cell.length_a   1.000
_cell.length_b   1.000
_cell.length_c   1.000
_cell.angle_alpha   90.00
_cell.angle_beta   90.00
_cell.angle_gamma   90.00
#
_symmetry.space_group_name_H-M   'P 1'
#
loop_
_entity.id
_entity.type
_entity.pdbx_description
1 polymer ?
#
loop_
_entity_poly.entity_id
_entity_poly.type
_entity_poly.pdbx_seq_one_letter_code
_entity_poly.pdbx_strand_id
1 'polypeptide(L)'
;APFVAEDMYQNLVCSVDSSAPNSIHLSEFPVADASLVDHPLMEATQLAMKVSSMGRAARSNERIKVRQPLNAVKVLVRSDSEKALLEPMVPQLIDELNVKTVTIDAALGPDDLEFWNWESSPNRATLGKKHGANGQSVADALSAIDPRAIFKSFSEIGRVEIANPKESSNMLNIDQEDVEIIKTPKVSGYAEVQEGPYVVAVETVLTPELTEEGLAREVVHCIQGMRRSANFDVIDRIVTYYQGPPEFAGVMQGRFSSYIRDETLSTELVDGPPAVETTTEIIKVEGMEITLGVQRV
;
A
#
# COMPACT_ATOMS: atom_id res chain seq x y z
N ALA A 1 -19.49 -14.17 -20.47
CA ALA A 1 -19.76 -13.20 -21.55
C ALA A 1 -19.12 -13.71 -22.85
N PRO A 2 -19.84 -14.48 -23.69
CA PRO A 2 -19.25 -15.15 -24.85
C PRO A 2 -18.71 -14.17 -25.90
N PHE A 3 -19.46 -13.11 -26.21
CA PHE A 3 -19.02 -12.09 -27.18
C PHE A 3 -17.77 -11.32 -26.75
N VAL A 4 -17.63 -11.02 -25.45
CA VAL A 4 -16.44 -10.34 -24.92
C VAL A 4 -15.22 -11.26 -24.96
N ALA A 5 -15.39 -12.53 -24.60
CA ALA A 5 -14.31 -13.51 -24.69
C ALA A 5 -13.85 -13.71 -26.14
N GLU A 6 -14.80 -13.75 -27.09
CA GLU A 6 -14.50 -13.83 -28.52
C GLU A 6 -13.71 -12.61 -29.00
N ASP A 7 -14.17 -11.39 -28.70
CA ASP A 7 -13.49 -10.16 -29.10
C ASP A 7 -12.07 -10.06 -28.52
N MET A 8 -11.90 -10.37 -27.23
CA MET A 8 -10.58 -10.43 -26.60
C MET A 8 -9.67 -11.49 -27.25
N TYR A 9 -10.21 -12.68 -27.53
CA TYR A 9 -9.44 -13.77 -28.13
C TYR A 9 -9.00 -13.45 -29.56
N GLN A 10 -9.86 -12.84 -30.38
CA GLN A 10 -9.48 -12.35 -31.71
C GLN A 10 -8.34 -11.32 -31.62
N ASN A 11 -8.45 -10.37 -30.68
CA ASN A 11 -7.49 -9.28 -30.54
C ASN A 11 -6.16 -9.70 -29.91
N LEU A 12 -6.14 -10.68 -29.00
CA LEU A 12 -4.96 -11.06 -28.22
C LEU A 12 -4.29 -12.36 -28.65
N VAL A 13 -5.03 -13.28 -29.27
CA VAL A 13 -4.52 -14.60 -29.68
C VAL A 13 -4.43 -14.69 -31.20
N CYS A 14 -5.56 -14.54 -31.92
CA CYS A 14 -5.55 -14.68 -33.39
C CYS A 14 -4.68 -13.63 -34.09
N SER A 15 -4.49 -12.46 -33.47
CA SER A 15 -3.65 -11.37 -33.99
C SER A 15 -2.14 -11.68 -33.92
N VAL A 16 -1.72 -12.59 -33.04
CA VAL A 16 -0.31 -12.91 -32.78
C VAL A 16 0.05 -14.35 -33.16
N ASP A 17 -0.90 -15.28 -33.06
CA ASP A 17 -0.75 -16.69 -33.38
C ASP A 17 -1.74 -17.12 -34.47
N SER A 18 -1.23 -17.18 -35.71
CA SER A 18 -2.00 -17.63 -36.88
C SER A 18 -2.41 -19.10 -36.85
N SER A 19 -1.89 -19.90 -35.91
CA SER A 19 -2.20 -21.32 -35.78
C SER A 19 -3.30 -21.62 -34.76
N ALA A 20 -3.70 -20.62 -33.97
CA ALA A 20 -4.75 -20.77 -32.98
C ALA A 20 -6.13 -20.98 -33.65
N PRO A 21 -7.08 -21.68 -33.00
CA PRO A 21 -8.46 -21.79 -33.50
C PRO A 21 -9.05 -20.41 -33.81
N ASN A 22 -9.84 -20.30 -34.87
CA ASN A 22 -10.40 -19.01 -35.31
C ASN A 22 -11.49 -18.43 -34.40
N SER A 23 -11.84 -19.08 -33.28
CA SER A 23 -12.80 -18.61 -32.29
C SER A 23 -12.54 -19.29 -30.95
N ILE A 24 -12.75 -18.58 -29.84
CA ILE A 24 -12.57 -19.15 -28.49
C ILE A 24 -13.53 -20.32 -28.24
N HIS A 25 -14.67 -20.33 -28.93
CA HIS A 25 -15.67 -21.40 -28.83
C HIS A 25 -15.20 -22.72 -29.44
N LEU A 26 -14.10 -22.70 -30.19
CA LEU A 26 -13.45 -23.87 -30.78
C LEU A 26 -12.22 -24.32 -29.98
N SER A 27 -11.82 -23.56 -28.96
CA SER A 27 -10.66 -23.88 -28.13
C SER A 27 -10.99 -24.94 -27.09
N GLU A 28 -10.01 -25.78 -26.78
CA GLU A 28 -10.10 -26.71 -25.66
C GLU A 28 -10.07 -25.96 -24.32
N PHE A 29 -10.71 -26.54 -23.32
CA PHE A 29 -10.63 -25.99 -21.98
C PHE A 29 -9.20 -26.15 -21.43
N PRO A 30 -8.59 -25.10 -20.83
CA PRO A 30 -7.21 -25.18 -20.38
C PRO A 30 -7.07 -26.21 -19.26
N VAL A 31 -6.04 -27.05 -19.37
CA VAL A 31 -5.67 -28.03 -18.34
C VAL A 31 -4.53 -27.43 -17.50
N ALA A 32 -4.71 -27.42 -16.17
CA ALA A 32 -3.71 -26.86 -15.27
C ALA A 32 -2.43 -27.72 -15.25
N ASP A 33 -1.28 -27.05 -15.39
CA ASP A 33 0.02 -27.66 -15.14
C ASP A 33 0.39 -27.51 -13.66
N ALA A 34 0.28 -28.60 -12.91
CA ALA A 34 0.59 -28.61 -11.48
C ALA A 34 2.07 -28.30 -11.18
N SER A 35 2.98 -28.43 -12.15
CA SER A 35 4.40 -28.10 -11.96
C SER A 35 4.67 -26.59 -11.90
N LEU A 36 3.74 -25.77 -12.38
CA LEU A 36 3.80 -24.30 -12.31
C LEU A 36 3.18 -23.73 -11.03
N VAL A 37 2.63 -24.58 -10.15
CA VAL A 37 2.01 -24.13 -8.89
C VAL A 37 3.10 -23.88 -7.85
N ASP A 38 3.34 -22.60 -7.58
CA ASP A 38 4.32 -22.15 -6.58
C ASP A 38 3.61 -21.66 -5.31
N HIS A 39 3.50 -22.55 -4.32
CA HIS A 39 2.87 -22.25 -3.04
C HIS A 39 3.58 -21.13 -2.25
N PRO A 40 4.92 -21.14 -2.11
CA PRO A 40 5.65 -20.02 -1.50
C PRO A 40 5.35 -18.67 -2.15
N LEU A 41 5.30 -18.59 -3.49
CA LEU A 41 4.96 -17.36 -4.19
C LEU A 41 3.52 -16.92 -3.92
N MET A 42 2.57 -17.87 -3.85
CA MET A 42 1.18 -17.56 -3.49
C MET A 42 1.08 -16.97 -2.08
N GLU A 43 1.78 -17.54 -1.11
CA GLU A 43 1.84 -17.04 0.27
C GLU A 43 2.46 -15.64 0.33
N ALA A 44 3.59 -15.44 -0.35
CA ALA A 44 4.24 -14.14 -0.46
C ALA A 44 3.32 -13.08 -1.08
N THR A 45 2.61 -13.45 -2.16
CA THR A 45 1.66 -12.56 -2.84
C THR A 45 0.49 -12.20 -1.94
N GLN A 46 -0.09 -13.16 -1.22
CA GLN A 46 -1.17 -12.90 -0.27
C GLN A 46 -0.72 -11.96 0.86
N LEU A 47 0.48 -12.18 1.39
CA LEU A 47 1.05 -11.32 2.42
C LEU A 47 1.32 -9.91 1.87
N ALA A 48 1.87 -9.78 0.66
CA ALA A 48 2.08 -8.48 0.02
C ALA A 48 0.76 -7.74 -0.22
N MET A 49 -0.29 -8.42 -0.70
CA MET A 49 -1.63 -7.83 -0.85
C MET A 49 -2.20 -7.34 0.49
N LYS A 50 -2.02 -8.12 1.56
CA LYS A 50 -2.44 -7.72 2.91
C LYS A 50 -1.71 -6.47 3.37
N VAL A 51 -0.39 -6.44 3.27
CA VAL A 51 0.45 -5.30 3.64
C VAL A 51 0.10 -4.06 2.81
N SER A 52 -0.11 -4.20 1.49
CA SER A 52 -0.55 -3.11 0.62
C SER A 52 -1.91 -2.56 1.04
N SER A 53 -2.87 -3.43 1.39
CA SER A 53 -4.18 -3.01 1.89
C SER A 53 -4.06 -2.23 3.20
N MET A 54 -3.26 -2.73 4.15
CA MET A 54 -3.01 -2.05 5.43
C MET A 54 -2.31 -0.70 5.25
N GLY A 55 -1.29 -0.61 4.37
CA GLY A 55 -0.62 0.65 4.06
C GLY A 55 -1.54 1.67 3.40
N ARG A 56 -2.41 1.24 2.47
CA ARG A 56 -3.45 2.11 1.89
C ARG A 56 -4.44 2.60 2.93
N ALA A 57 -4.84 1.74 3.87
CA ALA A 57 -5.69 2.12 4.99
C ALA A 57 -5.02 3.17 5.89
N ALA A 58 -3.74 2.97 6.25
CA ALA A 58 -2.96 3.93 7.02
C ALA A 58 -2.89 5.31 6.34
N ARG A 59 -2.63 5.33 5.03
CA ARG A 59 -2.67 6.57 4.22
C ARG A 59 -4.05 7.24 4.24
N SER A 60 -5.11 6.45 4.12
CA SER A 60 -6.48 6.94 4.11
C SER A 60 -6.90 7.57 5.44
N ASN A 61 -6.41 7.04 6.56
CA ASN A 61 -6.68 7.61 7.89
C ASN A 61 -6.17 9.06 7.99
N GLU A 62 -5.01 9.34 7.40
CA GLU A 62 -4.43 10.68 7.29
C GLU A 62 -4.89 11.47 6.05
N ARG A 63 -5.82 10.92 5.27
CA ARG A 63 -6.35 11.53 4.03
C ARG A 63 -5.28 11.83 2.98
N ILE A 64 -4.17 11.08 2.98
CA ILE A 64 -3.09 11.23 2.01
C ILE A 64 -3.46 10.44 0.74
N LYS A 65 -3.63 11.15 -0.38
CA LYS A 65 -3.93 10.54 -1.68
C LYS A 65 -2.81 9.59 -2.12
N VAL A 66 -3.14 8.48 -2.78
CA VAL A 66 -2.12 7.52 -3.27
C VAL A 66 -1.12 8.17 -4.25
N ARG A 67 -1.55 9.18 -5.03
CA ARG A 67 -0.66 9.90 -5.97
C ARG A 67 0.44 10.72 -5.28
N GLN A 68 0.29 11.09 -4.02
CA GLN A 68 1.35 11.74 -3.23
C GLN A 68 2.40 10.69 -2.87
N PRO A 69 3.62 10.73 -3.42
CA PRO A 69 4.67 9.81 -2.99
C PRO A 69 5.03 10.08 -1.53
N LEU A 70 5.30 9.02 -0.78
CA LEU A 70 5.77 9.10 0.61
C LEU A 70 7.19 8.55 0.74
N ASN A 71 7.86 8.88 1.84
CA ASN A 71 9.25 8.52 2.01
C ASN A 71 9.42 7.02 2.33
N ALA A 72 8.77 6.55 3.39
CA ALA A 72 9.00 5.20 3.90
C ALA A 72 7.73 4.53 4.39
N VAL A 73 7.74 3.20 4.32
CA VAL A 73 6.81 2.32 5.02
C VAL A 73 7.62 1.33 5.85
N LYS A 74 7.23 1.18 7.11
CA LYS A 74 7.72 0.12 7.99
C LYS A 74 6.66 -0.94 8.15
N VAL A 75 7.05 -2.19 7.93
CA VAL A 75 6.16 -3.35 8.05
C VAL A 75 6.71 -4.22 9.15
N LEU A 76 5.87 -4.58 10.11
CA LEU A 76 6.18 -5.60 11.10
C LEU A 76 5.39 -6.87 10.78
N VAL A 77 6.10 -7.98 10.58
CA VAL A 77 5.52 -9.30 10.31
C VAL A 77 5.70 -10.24 11.51
N ARG A 78 5.04 -11.40 11.46
CA ARG A 78 4.96 -12.32 12.60
C ARG A 78 6.27 -13.03 12.90
N SER A 79 7.09 -13.30 11.88
CA SER A 79 8.28 -14.13 12.01
C SER A 79 9.33 -13.82 10.94
N ASP A 80 10.57 -14.26 11.16
CA ASP A 80 11.64 -14.19 10.17
C ASP A 80 11.32 -14.94 8.87
N SER A 81 10.52 -16.01 8.95
CA SER A 81 10.08 -16.75 7.76
C SER A 81 9.18 -15.89 6.87
N GLU A 82 8.24 -15.15 7.44
CA GLU A 82 7.40 -14.23 6.69
C GLU A 82 8.19 -13.04 6.15
N LYS A 83 9.17 -12.56 6.93
CA LYS A 83 10.08 -11.50 6.47
C LYS A 83 10.83 -11.97 5.21
N ALA A 84 11.43 -13.15 5.25
CA ALA A 84 12.14 -13.72 4.11
C ALA A 84 11.21 -13.97 2.89
N LEU A 85 9.94 -14.31 3.11
CA LEU A 85 8.94 -14.46 2.04
C LEU A 85 8.54 -13.11 1.42
N LEU A 86 8.46 -12.05 2.23
CA LEU A 86 7.98 -10.73 1.81
C LEU A 86 9.09 -9.85 1.22
N GLU A 87 10.34 -10.02 1.63
CA GLU A 87 11.50 -9.26 1.13
C GLU A 87 11.60 -9.21 -0.40
N PRO A 88 11.43 -10.32 -1.15
CA PRO A 88 11.41 -10.30 -2.61
C PRO A 88 10.28 -9.47 -3.22
N MET A 89 9.20 -9.21 -2.47
CA MET A 89 8.02 -8.45 -2.91
C MET A 89 8.13 -6.95 -2.62
N VAL A 90 9.23 -6.48 -2.04
CA VAL A 90 9.45 -5.06 -1.73
C VAL A 90 9.26 -4.13 -2.94
N PRO A 91 9.73 -4.44 -4.17
CA PRO A 91 9.48 -3.60 -5.33
C PRO A 91 7.98 -3.40 -5.61
N GLN A 92 7.19 -4.46 -5.50
CA GLN A 92 5.74 -4.41 -5.70
C GLN A 92 5.08 -3.59 -4.58
N LEU A 93 5.52 -3.74 -3.32
CA LEU A 93 5.02 -2.91 -2.21
C LEU A 93 5.33 -1.43 -2.39
N ILE A 94 6.53 -1.09 -2.88
CA ILE A 94 6.96 0.28 -3.22
C ILE A 94 6.00 0.89 -4.24
N ASP A 95 5.71 0.16 -5.32
CA ASP A 95 4.82 0.62 -6.39
C ASP A 95 3.37 0.75 -5.89
N GLU A 96 2.86 -0.27 -5.21
CA GLU A 96 1.48 -0.35 -4.73
C GLU A 96 1.14 0.68 -3.65
N LEU A 97 2.13 1.04 -2.82
CA LEU A 97 1.99 2.03 -1.75
C LEU A 97 2.48 3.42 -2.16
N ASN A 98 3.10 3.57 -3.33
CA ASN A 98 3.74 4.78 -3.84
C ASN A 98 4.66 5.43 -2.77
N VAL A 99 5.67 4.67 -2.36
CA VAL A 99 6.66 5.12 -1.36
C VAL A 99 8.08 4.96 -1.89
N LYS A 100 9.09 5.61 -1.29
CA LYS A 100 10.49 5.46 -1.74
C LYS A 100 11.16 4.21 -1.18
N THR A 101 10.79 3.81 0.04
CA THR A 101 11.39 2.68 0.73
C THR A 101 10.35 1.88 1.51
N VAL A 102 10.56 0.56 1.58
CA VAL A 102 9.81 -0.33 2.46
C VAL A 102 10.84 -1.12 3.27
N THR A 103 10.73 -1.06 4.60
CA THR A 103 11.54 -1.88 5.51
C THR A 103 10.67 -2.90 6.21
N ILE A 104 11.10 -4.15 6.22
CA ILE A 104 10.36 -5.26 6.84
C ILE A 104 11.11 -5.74 8.07
N ASP A 105 10.46 -5.62 9.20
CA ASP A 105 10.92 -6.10 10.49
C ASP A 105 10.16 -7.37 10.85
N ALA A 106 10.87 -8.33 11.43
CA ALA A 106 10.23 -9.45 12.09
C ALA A 106 10.05 -9.08 13.57
N ALA A 107 8.86 -9.37 14.10
CA ALA A 107 8.64 -9.27 15.53
C ALA A 107 9.72 -10.07 16.27
N LEU A 108 10.37 -9.43 17.25
CA LEU A 108 11.47 -9.96 18.08
C LEU A 108 12.87 -9.88 17.48
N GLY A 109 13.05 -9.25 16.31
CA GLY A 109 14.37 -8.88 15.80
C GLY A 109 15.04 -7.77 16.63
N PRO A 110 16.37 -7.62 16.57
CA PRO A 110 17.06 -6.50 17.23
C PRO A 110 16.56 -5.13 16.73
N ASP A 111 16.21 -5.03 15.45
CA ASP A 111 15.74 -3.80 14.79
C ASP A 111 14.30 -3.42 15.20
N ASP A 112 13.46 -4.41 15.56
CA ASP A 112 12.08 -4.21 16.03
C ASP A 112 12.03 -3.37 17.32
N LEU A 113 13.03 -3.55 18.20
CA LEU A 113 13.09 -2.87 19.49
C LEU A 113 13.35 -1.38 19.40
N GLU A 114 13.94 -0.90 18.31
CA GLU A 114 14.27 0.52 18.18
C GLU A 114 13.06 1.35 17.75
N PHE A 115 12.16 0.78 16.95
CA PHE A 115 11.06 1.52 16.34
C PHE A 115 9.70 1.27 17.01
N TRP A 116 9.42 0.08 17.52
CA TRP A 116 8.08 -0.27 18.02
C TRP A 116 7.97 -0.17 19.54
N ASN A 117 6.95 0.53 20.02
CA ASN A 117 6.46 0.41 21.39
C ASN A 117 5.49 -0.78 21.47
N TRP A 118 5.65 -1.60 22.51
CA TRP A 118 4.90 -2.83 22.70
C TRP A 118 4.09 -2.74 23.98
N GLU A 119 2.78 -2.84 23.85
CA GLU A 119 1.85 -2.84 24.98
C GLU A 119 0.96 -4.08 24.89
N SER A 120 0.51 -4.58 26.05
CA SER A 120 -0.46 -5.67 26.09
C SER A 120 -1.60 -5.33 27.04
N SER A 121 -2.82 -5.51 26.57
CA SER A 121 -4.04 -5.28 27.33
C SER A 121 -4.83 -6.60 27.43
N PRO A 122 -4.92 -7.21 28.61
CA PRO A 122 -5.74 -8.41 28.81
C PRO A 122 -7.23 -8.10 28.64
N ASN A 123 -7.93 -8.93 27.88
CA ASN A 123 -9.36 -8.84 27.69
C ASN A 123 -10.09 -9.46 28.89
N ARG A 124 -10.35 -8.63 29.92
CA ARG A 124 -10.99 -9.08 31.16
C ARG A 124 -12.37 -9.73 30.94
N ALA A 125 -13.08 -9.36 29.87
CA ALA A 125 -14.40 -9.91 29.57
C ALA A 125 -14.32 -11.36 29.06
N THR A 126 -13.38 -11.67 28.16
CA THR A 126 -13.20 -13.05 27.67
C THR A 126 -12.55 -13.92 28.74
N LEU A 127 -11.53 -13.39 29.44
CA LEU A 127 -10.86 -14.07 30.55
C LEU A 127 -11.81 -14.42 31.70
N GLY A 128 -12.73 -13.51 32.04
CA GLY A 128 -13.77 -13.77 33.05
C GLY A 128 -14.76 -14.86 32.63
N LYS A 129 -15.12 -14.92 31.34
CA LYS A 129 -15.99 -15.97 30.79
C LYS A 129 -15.30 -17.34 30.76
N LYS A 130 -14.04 -17.40 30.35
CA LYS A 130 -13.28 -18.66 30.20
C LYS A 130 -12.75 -19.20 31.53
N HIS A 131 -12.20 -18.34 32.38
CA HIS A 131 -11.49 -18.74 33.60
C HIS A 131 -12.25 -18.41 34.89
N GLY A 132 -13.47 -17.85 34.79
CA GLY A 132 -14.36 -17.63 35.93
C GLY A 132 -13.69 -16.91 37.09
N ALA A 133 -13.67 -17.56 38.25
CA ALA A 133 -13.06 -17.03 39.48
C ALA A 133 -11.54 -16.80 39.42
N ASN A 134 -10.87 -17.23 38.35
CA ASN A 134 -9.44 -17.00 38.08
C ASN A 134 -9.21 -15.88 37.06
N GLY A 135 -10.26 -15.33 36.43
CA GLY A 135 -10.11 -14.37 35.33
C GLY A 135 -9.31 -13.12 35.70
N GLN A 136 -9.53 -12.56 36.89
CA GLN A 136 -8.78 -11.40 37.35
C GLN A 136 -7.30 -11.72 37.60
N SER A 137 -7.01 -12.84 38.27
CA SER A 137 -5.63 -13.23 38.55
C SER A 137 -4.85 -13.62 37.28
N VAL A 138 -5.54 -14.17 36.27
CA VAL A 138 -4.96 -14.43 34.95
C VAL A 138 -4.68 -13.12 34.21
N ALA A 139 -5.60 -12.14 34.26
CA ALA A 139 -5.37 -10.82 33.66
C ALA A 139 -4.17 -10.11 34.31
N ASP A 140 -4.05 -10.16 35.64
CA ASP A 140 -2.92 -9.56 36.35
C ASP A 140 -1.59 -10.25 36.03
N ALA A 141 -1.60 -11.60 35.89
CA ALA A 141 -0.43 -12.35 35.44
C ALA A 141 -0.02 -11.98 34.00
N LEU A 142 -1.00 -11.85 33.09
CA LEU A 142 -0.77 -11.44 31.71
C LEU A 142 -0.16 -10.04 31.61
N SER A 143 -0.67 -9.08 32.38
CA SER A 143 -0.12 -7.72 32.43
C SER A 143 1.32 -7.64 32.95
N ALA A 144 1.81 -8.67 33.65
CA ALA A 144 3.18 -8.75 34.14
C ALA A 144 4.16 -9.42 33.16
N ILE A 145 3.63 -10.10 32.13
CA ILE A 145 4.46 -10.72 31.08
C ILE A 145 4.84 -9.65 30.06
N ASP A 146 6.08 -9.71 29.57
CA ASP A 146 6.51 -8.89 28.46
C ASP A 146 5.62 -9.14 27.23
N PRO A 147 4.96 -8.11 26.65
CA PRO A 147 4.11 -8.26 25.47
C PRO A 147 4.79 -9.02 24.31
N ARG A 148 6.11 -8.91 24.21
CA ARG A 148 6.94 -9.62 23.22
C ARG A 148 6.97 -11.12 23.47
N ALA A 149 7.03 -11.55 24.73
CA ALA A 149 6.98 -12.96 25.09
C ALA A 149 5.59 -13.57 24.81
N ILE A 150 4.54 -12.79 25.08
CA ILE A 150 3.15 -13.14 24.73
C ILE A 150 3.04 -13.34 23.20
N PHE A 151 3.55 -12.37 22.43
CA PHE A 151 3.56 -12.43 20.96
C PHE A 151 4.32 -13.64 20.41
N LYS A 152 5.50 -13.92 20.97
CA LYS A 152 6.31 -15.08 20.61
C LYS A 152 5.54 -16.38 20.78
N SER A 153 4.89 -16.52 21.94
CA SER A 153 4.14 -17.73 22.30
C SER A 153 2.95 -17.94 21.34
N PHE A 154 2.24 -16.88 20.97
CA PHE A 154 1.19 -16.96 19.96
C PHE A 154 1.71 -17.31 18.56
N SER A 155 2.92 -16.85 18.22
CA SER A 155 3.51 -17.09 16.90
C SER A 155 4.05 -18.53 16.76
N GLU A 156 4.62 -19.09 17.82
CA GLU A 156 5.24 -20.43 17.82
C GLU A 156 4.26 -21.56 18.20
N ILE A 157 3.44 -21.33 19.24
CA ILE A 157 2.61 -22.38 19.88
C ILE A 157 1.12 -22.14 19.63
N GLY A 158 0.74 -20.93 19.22
CA GLY A 158 -0.67 -20.55 18.99
C GLY A 158 -1.43 -20.16 20.26
N ARG A 159 -0.80 -20.22 21.43
CA ARG A 159 -1.39 -19.87 22.74
C ARG A 159 -0.33 -19.41 23.74
N VAL A 160 -0.77 -18.82 24.83
CA VAL A 160 0.08 -18.50 26.00
C VAL A 160 -0.33 -19.41 27.16
N GLU A 161 0.65 -20.03 27.82
CA GLU A 161 0.40 -20.92 28.95
C GLU A 161 0.83 -20.23 30.26
N ILE A 162 -0.09 -20.12 31.21
CA ILE A 162 0.12 -19.43 32.49
C ILE A 162 -0.17 -20.37 33.65
N ALA A 163 0.69 -20.38 34.66
CA ALA A 163 0.44 -21.16 35.88
C ALA A 163 -0.88 -20.72 36.55
N ASN A 164 -1.72 -21.68 36.91
CA ASN A 164 -2.97 -21.40 37.60
C ASN A 164 -2.68 -20.84 39.02
N PRO A 165 -3.15 -19.62 39.34
CA PRO A 165 -2.89 -18.99 40.63
C PRO A 165 -3.45 -19.74 41.84
N LYS A 166 -4.41 -20.65 41.65
CA LYS A 166 -5.03 -21.45 42.73
C LYS A 166 -4.53 -22.90 42.81
N GLU A 167 -3.99 -23.42 41.71
CA GLU A 167 -3.49 -24.80 41.63
C GLU A 167 -2.19 -24.79 40.82
N SER A 168 -1.05 -24.57 41.51
CA SER A 168 0.24 -24.37 40.84
C SER A 168 0.69 -25.54 39.95
N SER A 169 0.08 -26.73 40.07
CA SER A 169 0.33 -27.90 39.21
C SER A 169 -0.45 -27.90 37.89
N ASN A 170 -1.29 -26.90 37.64
CA ASN A 170 -2.14 -26.82 36.45
C ASN A 170 -1.82 -25.55 35.63
N MET A 171 -1.77 -25.68 34.30
CA MET A 171 -1.55 -24.55 33.39
C MET A 171 -2.86 -24.14 32.73
N LEU A 172 -3.05 -22.83 32.58
CA LEU A 172 -4.19 -22.23 31.89
C LEU A 172 -3.74 -21.79 30.51
N ASN A 173 -4.52 -22.16 29.49
CA ASN A 173 -4.31 -21.75 28.11
C ASN A 173 -5.04 -20.44 27.85
N ILE A 174 -4.32 -19.48 27.28
CA ILE A 174 -4.82 -18.17 26.88
C ILE A 174 -4.78 -18.11 25.36
N ASP A 175 -5.91 -17.77 24.75
CA ASP A 175 -6.05 -17.66 23.30
C ASP A 175 -5.80 -16.20 22.84
N GLN A 176 -5.62 -16.00 21.53
CA GLN A 176 -5.33 -14.66 20.96
C GLN A 176 -6.43 -13.63 21.26
N GLU A 177 -7.69 -14.06 21.43
CA GLU A 177 -8.80 -13.16 21.76
C GLU A 177 -8.78 -12.65 23.22
N ASP A 178 -7.98 -13.29 24.07
CA ASP A 178 -7.90 -12.99 25.50
C ASP A 178 -6.88 -11.90 25.82
N VAL A 179 -6.02 -11.54 24.86
CA VAL A 179 -4.98 -10.52 25.02
C VAL A 179 -4.83 -9.74 23.73
N GLU A 180 -5.01 -8.43 23.83
CA GLU A 180 -4.67 -7.52 22.75
C GLU A 180 -3.22 -7.08 22.92
N ILE A 181 -2.40 -7.29 21.89
CA ILE A 181 -1.03 -6.77 21.82
C ILE A 181 -1.08 -5.56 20.90
N ILE A 182 -0.74 -4.37 21.40
CA ILE A 182 -0.76 -3.14 20.64
C ILE A 182 0.69 -2.75 20.33
N LYS A 183 0.94 -2.44 19.06
CA LYS A 183 2.26 -2.06 18.56
C LYS A 183 2.16 -0.70 17.88
N THR A 184 2.87 0.29 18.41
CA THR A 184 2.85 1.66 17.89
C THR A 184 4.25 2.16 17.59
N PRO A 185 4.44 3.03 16.58
CA PRO A 185 5.72 3.68 16.34
C PRO A 185 6.16 4.52 17.55
N LYS A 186 7.44 4.43 17.94
CA LYS A 186 8.05 5.27 18.98
C LYS A 186 8.27 6.72 18.54
N VAL A 187 8.30 6.94 17.23
CA VAL A 187 8.52 8.24 16.62
C VAL A 187 7.21 8.78 16.07
N SER A 188 7.01 10.09 16.16
CA SER A 188 5.88 10.77 15.53
C SER A 188 6.05 10.85 14.01
N GLY A 189 4.96 11.20 13.30
CA GLY A 189 4.99 11.34 11.84
C GLY A 189 4.78 10.04 11.09
N TYR A 190 4.17 9.04 11.75
CA TYR A 190 3.73 7.81 11.11
C TYR A 190 2.24 7.62 11.34
N ALA A 191 1.57 7.06 10.35
CA ALA A 191 0.22 6.53 10.46
C ALA A 191 0.29 5.01 10.45
N GLU A 192 -0.26 4.36 11.46
CA GLU A 192 -0.23 2.92 11.62
C GLU A 192 -1.59 2.27 11.41
N VAL A 193 -1.55 1.05 10.86
CA VAL A 193 -2.66 0.11 10.87
C VAL A 193 -2.13 -1.21 11.38
N GLN A 194 -2.83 -1.78 12.35
CA GLN A 194 -2.53 -3.09 12.91
C GLN A 194 -3.65 -4.07 12.57
N GLU A 195 -3.28 -5.27 12.14
CA GLU A 195 -4.21 -6.37 11.90
C GLU A 195 -3.61 -7.68 12.41
N GLY A 196 -4.07 -8.14 13.57
CA GLY A 196 -3.52 -9.31 14.24
C GLY A 196 -2.02 -9.13 14.52
N PRO A 197 -1.14 -10.02 14.01
CA PRO A 197 0.29 -9.90 14.26
C PRO A 197 1.00 -8.85 13.40
N TYR A 198 0.34 -8.37 12.34
CA TYR A 198 0.93 -7.48 11.35
C TYR A 198 0.72 -6.02 11.71
N VAL A 199 1.73 -5.19 11.45
CA VAL A 199 1.61 -3.73 11.54
C VAL A 199 2.20 -3.11 10.29
N VAL A 200 1.54 -2.09 9.76
CA VAL A 200 2.09 -1.25 8.70
C VAL A 200 2.05 0.19 9.19
N ALA A 201 3.22 0.81 9.30
CA ALA A 201 3.38 2.22 9.62
C ALA A 201 3.91 2.97 8.40
N VAL A 202 3.16 3.98 7.96
CA VAL A 202 3.49 4.80 6.79
C VAL A 202 3.98 6.16 7.28
N GLU A 203 5.15 6.59 6.81
CA GLU A 203 5.68 7.92 7.15
C GLU A 203 4.87 9.02 6.47
N THR A 204 4.35 9.97 7.25
CA THR A 204 3.41 11.01 6.81
C THR A 204 4.09 12.37 6.63
N VAL A 205 5.35 12.50 7.08
CA VAL A 205 6.12 13.73 6.95
C VAL A 205 6.60 13.89 5.51
N LEU A 206 6.14 14.98 4.86
CA LEU A 206 6.53 15.30 3.49
C LEU A 206 7.76 16.21 3.47
N THR A 207 8.80 15.75 2.79
CA THR A 207 9.92 16.62 2.37
C THR A 207 9.47 17.54 1.23
N PRO A 208 10.08 18.73 1.06
CA PRO A 208 9.79 19.61 -0.08
C PRO A 208 9.81 18.88 -1.43
N GLU A 209 10.77 17.97 -1.62
CA GLU A 209 10.91 17.15 -2.82
C GLU A 209 9.70 16.26 -3.11
N LEU A 210 9.18 15.61 -2.07
CA LEU A 210 8.00 14.75 -2.18
C LEU A 210 6.74 15.57 -2.45
N THR A 211 6.63 16.76 -1.85
CA THR A 211 5.53 17.69 -2.14
C THR A 211 5.55 18.14 -3.61
N GLU A 212 6.72 18.52 -4.13
CA GLU A 212 6.90 18.87 -5.53
C GLU A 212 6.57 17.70 -6.47
N GLU A 213 7.01 16.47 -6.13
CA GLU A 213 6.69 15.26 -6.92
C GLU A 213 5.20 14.95 -6.92
N GLY A 214 4.54 15.09 -5.76
CA GLY A 214 3.10 14.92 -5.62
C GLY A 214 2.33 15.90 -6.48
N LEU A 215 2.74 17.17 -6.47
CA LEU A 215 2.16 18.20 -7.33
C LEU A 215 2.36 17.86 -8.81
N ALA A 216 3.57 17.44 -9.21
CA ALA A 216 3.85 17.03 -10.59
C ALA A 216 2.95 15.86 -11.05
N ARG A 217 2.75 14.85 -10.20
CA ARG A 217 1.85 13.71 -10.49
C ARG A 217 0.39 14.12 -10.61
N GLU A 218 -0.08 15.05 -9.78
CA GLU A 218 -1.44 15.58 -9.89
C GLU A 218 -1.61 16.36 -11.20
N VAL A 219 -0.61 17.15 -11.59
CA VAL A 219 -0.60 17.89 -12.86
C VAL A 219 -0.65 16.95 -14.05
N VAL A 220 0.19 15.91 -14.08
CA VAL A 220 0.15 14.87 -15.11
C VAL A 220 -1.24 14.26 -15.20
N HIS A 221 -1.87 13.94 -14.05
CA HIS A 221 -3.21 13.40 -14.02
C HIS A 221 -4.25 14.35 -14.63
N CYS A 222 -4.19 15.64 -14.29
CA CYS A 222 -5.04 16.68 -14.86
C CYS A 222 -4.85 16.80 -16.38
N ILE A 223 -3.61 16.93 -16.86
CA ILE A 223 -3.30 17.06 -18.29
C ILE A 223 -3.77 15.81 -19.06
N GLN A 224 -3.55 14.62 -18.52
CA GLN A 224 -4.04 13.38 -19.13
C GLN A 224 -5.57 13.29 -19.15
N GLY A 225 -6.24 13.82 -18.12
CA GLY A 225 -7.68 14.03 -18.14
C GLY A 225 -8.12 14.94 -19.29
N MET A 226 -7.46 16.09 -19.43
CA MET A 226 -7.75 17.05 -20.50
C MET A 226 -7.52 16.48 -21.89
N ARG A 227 -6.43 15.71 -22.12
CA ARG A 227 -6.16 15.01 -23.39
C ARG A 227 -7.31 14.07 -23.78
N ARG A 228 -7.83 13.32 -22.82
CA ARG A 228 -8.99 12.42 -23.04
C ARG A 228 -10.26 13.22 -23.33
N SER A 229 -10.54 14.27 -22.56
CA SER A 229 -11.72 15.13 -22.76
C SER A 229 -11.69 15.86 -24.11
N ALA A 230 -10.50 16.20 -24.61
CA ALA A 230 -10.27 16.80 -25.91
C ALA A 230 -10.22 15.77 -27.06
N ASN A 231 -10.45 14.48 -26.77
CA ASN A 231 -10.45 13.37 -27.73
C ASN A 231 -9.16 13.26 -28.56
N PHE A 232 -8.01 13.45 -27.90
CA PHE A 232 -6.69 13.24 -28.50
C PHE A 232 -6.33 11.75 -28.54
N ASP A 233 -5.56 11.35 -29.55
CA ASP A 233 -5.04 10.00 -29.63
C ASP A 233 -3.93 9.77 -28.60
N VAL A 234 -3.70 8.51 -28.23
CA VAL A 234 -2.70 8.13 -27.21
C VAL A 234 -1.29 8.61 -27.58
N ILE A 235 -1.00 8.70 -28.88
CA ILE A 235 0.32 9.09 -29.41
C ILE A 235 0.43 10.59 -29.73
N ASP A 236 -0.65 11.36 -29.61
CA ASP A 236 -0.66 12.78 -29.96
C ASP A 236 0.31 13.56 -29.07
N ARG A 237 1.08 14.46 -29.69
CA ARG A 237 1.96 15.39 -28.97
C ARG A 237 1.22 16.70 -28.72
N ILE A 238 1.54 17.36 -27.60
CA ILE A 238 0.85 18.59 -27.20
C ILE A 238 1.83 19.69 -26.78
N VAL A 239 1.39 20.94 -26.83
CA VAL A 239 1.93 22.02 -26.02
C VAL A 239 1.05 22.19 -24.78
N THR A 240 1.67 22.25 -23.61
CA THR A 240 0.97 22.53 -22.35
C THR A 240 1.21 23.97 -21.93
N TYR A 241 0.13 24.74 -21.84
CA TYR A 241 0.13 26.07 -21.24
C TYR A 241 -0.23 25.97 -19.77
N TYR A 242 0.39 26.77 -18.92
CA TYR A 242 0.07 26.79 -17.51
C TYR A 242 0.18 28.19 -16.91
N GLN A 243 -0.65 28.46 -15.92
CA GLN A 243 -0.58 29.64 -15.06
C GLN A 243 -0.93 29.25 -13.62
N GLY A 244 -0.24 29.85 -12.65
CA GLY A 244 -0.50 29.60 -11.24
C GLY A 244 0.46 30.35 -10.32
N PRO A 245 0.39 30.10 -9.01
CA PRO A 245 1.30 30.72 -8.05
C PRO A 245 2.75 30.28 -8.26
N PRO A 246 3.74 31.01 -7.72
CA PRO A 246 5.17 30.72 -7.91
C PRO A 246 5.60 29.31 -7.50
N GLU A 247 4.97 28.74 -6.47
CA GLU A 247 5.22 27.36 -6.03
C GLU A 247 4.90 26.35 -7.14
N PHE A 248 3.73 26.48 -7.76
CA PHE A 248 3.32 25.66 -8.89
C PHE A 248 4.19 25.88 -10.12
N ALA A 249 4.48 27.15 -10.46
CA ALA A 249 5.37 27.48 -11.58
C ALA A 249 6.78 26.87 -11.38
N GLY A 250 7.27 26.85 -10.13
CA GLY A 250 8.52 26.21 -9.77
C GLY A 250 8.56 24.71 -10.06
N VAL A 251 7.45 23.98 -9.86
CA VAL A 251 7.37 22.56 -10.24
C VAL A 251 7.35 22.36 -11.75
N MET A 252 6.62 23.20 -12.48
CA MET A 252 6.53 23.15 -13.95
C MET A 252 7.86 23.46 -14.64
N GLN A 253 8.69 24.33 -14.05
CA GLN A 253 9.99 24.77 -14.59
C GLN A 253 11.18 24.01 -13.99
N GLY A 254 10.97 23.38 -12.84
CA GLY A 254 12.02 22.78 -12.03
C GLY A 254 12.32 21.33 -12.37
N ARG A 255 12.63 20.55 -11.32
CA ARG A 255 13.16 19.19 -11.44
C ARG A 255 12.20 18.19 -12.10
N PHE A 256 10.89 18.42 -11.98
CA PHE A 256 9.87 17.51 -12.51
C PHE A 256 9.36 17.91 -13.90
N SER A 257 9.88 18.99 -14.49
CA SER A 257 9.48 19.46 -15.82
C SER A 257 9.63 18.38 -16.91
N SER A 258 10.74 17.61 -16.88
CA SER A 258 11.00 16.54 -17.84
C SER A 258 10.02 15.38 -17.64
N TYR A 259 9.81 14.96 -16.39
CA TYR A 259 8.81 13.95 -16.04
C TYR A 259 7.40 14.33 -16.53
N ILE A 260 6.97 15.57 -16.27
CA ILE A 260 5.65 16.05 -16.72
C ILE A 260 5.55 15.95 -18.24
N ARG A 261 6.58 16.39 -18.97
CA ARG A 261 6.60 16.34 -20.45
C ARG A 261 6.53 14.92 -20.99
N ASP A 262 7.33 14.02 -20.44
CA ASP A 262 7.40 12.63 -20.91
C ASP A 262 6.08 11.90 -20.66
N GLU A 263 5.53 12.05 -19.45
CA GLU A 263 4.25 11.43 -19.08
C GLU A 263 3.05 12.01 -19.81
N THR A 264 3.13 13.24 -20.35
CA THR A 264 2.01 13.91 -21.03
C THR A 264 2.21 14.07 -22.53
N LEU A 265 3.31 13.56 -23.09
CA LEU A 265 3.77 13.79 -24.45
C LEU A 265 3.82 15.28 -24.83
N SER A 266 4.17 16.14 -23.87
CA SER A 266 4.27 17.59 -24.09
C SER A 266 5.60 17.96 -24.70
N THR A 267 5.56 18.55 -25.90
CA THR A 267 6.75 19.08 -26.56
C THR A 267 7.28 20.31 -25.83
N GLU A 268 6.39 21.12 -25.25
CA GLU A 268 6.74 22.35 -24.54
C GLU A 268 5.80 22.58 -23.34
N LEU A 269 6.36 23.18 -22.27
CA LEU A 269 5.61 23.72 -21.14
C LEU A 269 5.75 25.25 -21.18
N VAL A 270 4.65 25.95 -21.40
CA VAL A 270 4.62 27.40 -21.60
C VAL A 270 3.99 28.08 -20.40
N ASP A 271 4.79 28.89 -19.69
CA ASP A 271 4.30 29.79 -18.65
C ASP A 271 3.59 30.98 -19.31
N GLY A 272 2.26 30.95 -19.33
CA GLY A 272 1.49 31.96 -20.04
C GLY A 272 0.04 31.56 -20.29
N PRO A 273 -0.78 32.52 -20.75
CA PRO A 273 -2.16 32.24 -21.08
C PRO A 273 -2.24 31.21 -22.22
N PRO A 274 -3.21 30.27 -22.17
CA PRO A 274 -3.45 29.34 -23.27
C PRO A 274 -3.66 30.07 -24.60
N ALA A 275 -3.11 29.52 -25.69
CA ALA A 275 -3.30 30.08 -27.02
C ALA A 275 -4.78 30.07 -27.43
N VAL A 276 -5.16 30.91 -28.39
CA VAL A 276 -6.50 30.90 -28.98
C VAL A 276 -6.75 29.51 -29.59
N GLU A 277 -7.89 28.88 -29.29
CA GLU A 277 -8.27 27.50 -29.64
C GLU A 277 -7.69 26.36 -28.76
N THR A 278 -7.15 26.68 -27.59
CA THR A 278 -6.66 25.66 -26.62
C THR A 278 -7.77 25.18 -25.68
N THR A 279 -7.90 23.88 -25.46
CA THR A 279 -8.76 23.34 -24.39
C THR A 279 -8.16 23.75 -23.04
N THR A 280 -8.89 24.58 -22.29
CA THR A 280 -8.43 25.21 -21.06
C THR A 280 -9.32 24.81 -19.89
N GLU A 281 -8.71 24.49 -18.75
CA GLU A 281 -9.41 24.22 -17.50
C GLU A 281 -8.76 24.97 -16.33
N ILE A 282 -9.61 25.48 -15.43
CA ILE A 282 -9.19 26.02 -14.13
C ILE A 282 -9.41 24.92 -13.10
N ILE A 283 -8.34 24.54 -12.40
CA ILE A 283 -8.33 23.39 -11.50
C ILE A 283 -7.81 23.85 -10.14
N LYS A 284 -8.39 23.29 -9.07
CA LYS A 284 -7.85 23.42 -7.72
C LYS A 284 -6.98 22.22 -7.39
N VAL A 285 -5.67 22.45 -7.26
CA VAL A 285 -4.69 21.43 -6.91
C VAL A 285 -4.03 21.82 -5.58
N GLU A 286 -4.16 20.95 -4.57
CA GLU A 286 -3.58 21.17 -3.22
C GLU A 286 -3.91 22.55 -2.62
N GLY A 287 -5.12 23.06 -2.88
CA GLY A 287 -5.60 24.37 -2.41
C GLY A 287 -5.18 25.55 -3.28
N MET A 288 -4.32 25.36 -4.28
CA MET A 288 -3.94 26.36 -5.27
C MET A 288 -4.92 26.35 -6.45
N GLU A 289 -5.30 27.52 -6.94
CA GLU A 289 -6.02 27.66 -8.20
C GLU A 289 -5.02 27.83 -9.34
N ILE A 290 -5.05 26.91 -10.30
CA ILE A 290 -4.17 26.88 -11.45
C ILE A 290 -4.98 26.82 -12.74
N THR A 291 -4.43 27.36 -13.81
CA THR A 291 -4.99 27.26 -15.16
C THR A 291 -4.08 26.37 -15.99
N LEU A 292 -4.64 25.36 -16.64
CA LEU A 292 -3.94 24.50 -17.59
C LEU A 292 -4.59 24.61 -18.97
N GLY A 293 -3.79 24.55 -20.02
CA GLY A 293 -4.23 24.48 -21.41
C GLY A 293 -3.50 23.39 -22.18
N VAL A 294 -4.21 22.61 -23.00
CA VAL A 294 -3.60 21.60 -23.89
C VAL A 294 -3.91 21.90 -25.36
N GLN A 295 -2.87 21.97 -26.19
CA GLN A 295 -2.98 22.20 -27.63
C GLN A 295 -2.27 21.06 -28.36
N ARG A 296 -2.98 20.37 -29.27
CA ARG A 296 -2.36 19.34 -30.12
C ARG A 296 -1.43 19.97 -31.16
N VAL A 297 -0.29 19.32 -31.39
CA VAL A 297 0.71 19.67 -32.40
C VAL A 297 0.63 18.71 -33.58
#